data_AF-A0A7Z0VNA6-F1
#
_entry.id   AF-A0A7Z0VNA6-F1
#
_cell.length_a   1.000
_cell.length_b   1.000
_cell.length_c   1.000
_cell.angle_alpha   90.00
_cell.angle_beta   90.00
_cell.angle_gamma   90.00
#
_symmetry.space_group_name_H-M   'P 1'
#
loop_
_entity.id
_entity.type
_entity.pdbx_description
1 polymer ?
#
loop_
_entity_poly.entity_id
_entity_poly.type
_entity_poly.pdbx_seq_one_letter_code
_entity_poly.pdbx_strand_id
1 'polypeptide(L)'
;MFNFFEKNLEKRLLCNHLLSVGLELSEMPPGLARQLLQIVHQQVTSVSRKYKQPVHIVSESIICSATWGIAYCLLGPSKLLDVYPEFKDRTEETEMELLLFQGGNSSENNIYQQIFRLLLVTPYCHPEVKTLCEQTRLASVKSIPGVFDNSLMSLH
;
A
#
# COMPACT_ATOMS: atom_id res chain seq x y z
N MET A 1 -14.62 21.25 -10.45
CA MET A 1 -15.88 20.68 -10.98
C MET A 1 -15.57 19.29 -11.48
N PHE A 2 -16.20 18.26 -10.90
CA PHE A 2 -15.85 16.85 -11.10
C PHE A 2 -16.52 16.29 -12.36
N ASN A 3 -15.81 15.50 -13.17
CA ASN A 3 -16.45 14.70 -14.21
C ASN A 3 -17.03 13.43 -13.56
N PHE A 4 -18.35 13.36 -13.43
CA PHE A 4 -19.07 12.21 -12.84
C PHE A 4 -18.73 10.87 -13.52
N PHE A 5 -18.39 10.90 -14.82
CA PHE A 5 -18.01 9.74 -15.61
C PHE A 5 -16.67 9.12 -15.22
N GLU A 6 -15.67 9.93 -14.85
CA GLU A 6 -14.33 9.45 -14.50
C GLU A 6 -14.33 8.70 -13.17
N LYS A 7 -15.05 9.21 -12.17
CA LYS A 7 -15.24 8.51 -10.88
C LYS A 7 -15.96 7.17 -11.04
N ASN A 8 -16.88 7.07 -12.00
CA ASN A 8 -17.54 5.81 -12.32
C ASN A 8 -16.63 4.82 -13.05
N LEU A 9 -15.62 5.29 -13.81
CA LEU A 9 -14.64 4.41 -14.41
C LEU A 9 -13.73 3.78 -13.36
N GLU A 10 -13.08 4.61 -12.54
CA GLU A 10 -12.14 4.16 -11.50
C GLU A 10 -12.82 3.21 -10.50
N LYS A 11 -14.04 3.54 -10.07
CA LYS A 11 -14.83 2.67 -9.19
C LYS A 11 -15.07 1.31 -9.82
N ARG A 12 -15.54 1.25 -11.08
CA ARG A 12 -15.81 -0.02 -11.77
C ARG A 12 -14.54 -0.85 -11.95
N LEU A 13 -13.45 -0.22 -12.36
CA LEU A 13 -12.17 -0.90 -12.52
C LEU A 13 -11.67 -1.46 -11.18
N LEU A 14 -11.72 -0.67 -10.11
CA LEU A 14 -11.31 -1.14 -8.78
C LEU A 14 -12.20 -2.29 -8.30
N CYS A 15 -13.52 -2.20 -8.49
CA CYS A 15 -14.43 -3.30 -8.18
C CYS A 15 -14.04 -4.59 -8.93
N ASN A 16 -13.78 -4.49 -10.24
CA ASN A 16 -13.43 -5.65 -11.06
C ASN A 16 -12.09 -6.28 -10.64
N HIS A 17 -11.09 -5.46 -10.36
CA HIS A 17 -9.78 -5.94 -9.90
C HIS A 17 -9.83 -6.52 -8.49
N LEU A 18 -10.62 -5.95 -7.58
CA LEU A 18 -10.81 -6.55 -6.25
C LEU A 18 -11.53 -7.90 -6.35
N LEU A 19 -12.52 -8.03 -7.22
CA LEU A 19 -13.23 -9.29 -7.44
C LEU A 19 -12.30 -10.41 -7.93
N SER A 20 -11.30 -10.09 -8.77
CA SER A 20 -10.34 -11.10 -9.26
C SER A 20 -9.46 -11.69 -8.16
N VAL A 21 -9.26 -10.95 -7.06
CA VAL A 21 -8.55 -11.40 -5.86
C VAL A 21 -9.49 -11.82 -4.73
N GLY A 22 -10.78 -12.03 -5.01
CA GLY A 22 -11.77 -12.50 -4.04
C GLY A 22 -12.16 -11.46 -2.99
N LEU A 23 -12.06 -10.17 -3.32
CA LEU A 23 -12.48 -9.06 -2.47
C LEU A 23 -13.63 -8.29 -3.10
N GLU A 24 -14.55 -7.83 -2.25
CA GLU A 24 -15.65 -6.98 -2.67
C GLU A 24 -15.66 -5.65 -1.94
N LEU A 25 -15.76 -4.56 -2.69
CA LEU A 25 -15.86 -3.21 -2.11
C LEU A 25 -17.16 -3.05 -1.28
N SER A 26 -18.20 -3.81 -1.59
CA SER A 26 -19.50 -3.88 -0.88
C SER A 26 -19.38 -4.47 0.53
N GLU A 27 -18.43 -5.37 0.74
CA GLU A 27 -18.21 -6.04 2.02
C GLU A 27 -17.35 -5.19 2.98
N MET A 28 -16.71 -4.14 2.45
CA MET A 28 -15.96 -3.18 3.24
C MET A 28 -16.89 -2.17 3.92
N PRO A 29 -16.51 -1.61 5.08
CA PRO A 29 -17.23 -0.50 5.68
C PRO A 29 -17.37 0.66 4.69
N PRO A 30 -18.56 1.28 4.57
CA PRO A 30 -18.79 2.33 3.57
C PRO A 30 -17.82 3.51 3.67
N GLY A 31 -17.39 3.85 4.90
CA GLY A 31 -16.38 4.88 5.14
C GLY A 31 -15.01 4.51 4.58
N LEU A 32 -14.59 3.26 4.78
CA LEU A 32 -13.31 2.74 4.29
C LEU A 32 -13.30 2.65 2.76
N ALA A 33 -14.35 2.05 2.19
CA ALA A 33 -14.52 1.95 0.74
C ALA A 33 -14.48 3.33 0.05
N ARG A 34 -15.13 4.34 0.65
CA ARG A 34 -15.10 5.72 0.15
C ARG A 34 -13.69 6.33 0.18
N GLN A 35 -12.95 6.10 1.27
CA GLN A 35 -11.58 6.62 1.40
C GLN A 35 -10.62 5.95 0.41
N LEU A 36 -10.74 4.63 0.19
CA LEU A 36 -9.97 3.91 -0.84
C LEU A 36 -10.25 4.46 -2.25
N LEU A 37 -11.53 4.64 -2.60
CA LEU A 37 -11.90 5.25 -3.88
C LEU A 37 -11.36 6.68 -4.02
N GLN A 38 -11.34 7.45 -2.94
CA GLN A 38 -10.78 8.79 -2.95
C GLN A 38 -9.27 8.79 -3.17
N ILE A 39 -8.52 7.90 -2.51
CA ILE A 39 -7.08 7.73 -2.69
C ILE A 39 -6.77 7.40 -4.16
N VAL A 40 -7.46 6.40 -4.72
CA VAL A 40 -7.29 6.00 -6.12
C VAL A 40 -7.57 7.17 -7.07
N HIS A 41 -8.69 7.87 -6.90
CA HIS A 41 -9.07 9.00 -7.73
C HIS A 41 -8.04 10.14 -7.70
N GLN A 42 -7.56 10.49 -6.51
CA GLN A 42 -6.55 11.53 -6.31
C GLN A 42 -5.25 11.15 -7.01
N GLN A 43 -4.82 9.90 -6.87
CA GLN A 43 -3.60 9.40 -7.49
C GLN A 43 -3.70 9.38 -9.02
N VAL A 44 -4.80 8.86 -9.58
CA VAL A 44 -5.05 8.86 -11.03
C VAL A 44 -5.03 10.27 -11.59
N THR A 45 -5.73 11.20 -10.93
CA THR A 45 -5.76 12.61 -11.33
C THR A 45 -4.39 13.25 -11.26
N SER A 46 -3.62 12.99 -10.19
CA SER A 46 -2.27 13.53 -10.00
C SER A 46 -1.32 13.08 -11.10
N VAL A 47 -1.26 11.76 -11.35
CA VAL A 47 -0.38 11.16 -12.37
C VAL A 47 -0.80 11.60 -13.77
N SER A 48 -2.10 11.57 -14.09
CA SER A 48 -2.63 12.04 -15.38
C SER A 48 -2.21 13.48 -15.66
N ARG A 49 -2.32 14.39 -14.67
CA ARG A 49 -1.89 15.78 -14.81
C ARG A 49 -0.38 15.92 -14.96
N LYS A 50 0.39 15.22 -14.11
CA LYS A 50 1.86 15.31 -14.10
C LYS A 50 2.47 14.88 -15.42
N TYR A 51 1.96 13.80 -16.02
CA TYR A 51 2.49 13.22 -17.26
C TYR A 51 1.68 13.58 -18.51
N LYS A 52 0.64 14.41 -18.38
CA LYS A 52 -0.29 14.79 -19.47
C LYS A 52 -0.87 13.57 -20.21
N GLN A 53 -1.10 12.48 -19.48
CA GLN A 53 -1.65 11.25 -20.02
C GLN A 53 -3.17 11.18 -19.79
N PRO A 54 -3.94 10.60 -20.72
CA PRO A 54 -5.38 10.40 -20.53
C PRO A 54 -5.70 9.56 -19.28
N VAL A 55 -6.73 9.96 -18.53
CA VAL A 55 -7.19 9.31 -17.29
C VAL A 55 -7.38 7.81 -17.47
N HIS A 56 -7.99 7.36 -18.57
CA HIS A 56 -8.28 5.95 -18.81
C HIS A 56 -7.00 5.08 -18.96
N ILE A 57 -5.91 5.64 -19.49
CA ILE A 57 -4.62 4.92 -19.62
C ILE A 57 -3.97 4.77 -18.24
N VAL A 58 -4.00 5.86 -17.46
CA VAL A 58 -3.38 5.94 -16.14
C VAL A 58 -4.15 5.12 -15.09
N SER A 59 -5.48 5.06 -15.24
CA SER A 59 -6.38 4.35 -14.31
C SER A 59 -6.01 2.89 -14.15
N GLU A 60 -5.78 2.17 -15.25
CA GLU A 60 -5.54 0.73 -15.21
C GLU A 60 -4.31 0.38 -14.37
N SER A 61 -3.19 1.06 -14.62
CA SER A 61 -1.94 0.82 -13.89
C SER A 61 -2.07 1.13 -12.40
N ILE A 62 -2.65 2.28 -12.04
CA ILE A 62 -2.79 2.69 -10.64
C ILE A 62 -3.76 1.78 -9.89
N ILE A 63 -4.88 1.43 -10.52
CA ILE A 63 -5.89 0.57 -9.90
C ILE A 63 -5.35 -0.85 -9.71
N CYS A 64 -4.56 -1.34 -10.65
CA CYS A 64 -3.88 -2.62 -10.52
C CYS A 64 -2.96 -2.64 -9.29
N SER A 65 -2.05 -1.66 -9.13
CA SER A 65 -1.21 -1.54 -7.93
C SER A 65 -2.04 -1.33 -6.66
N ALA A 66 -3.09 -0.50 -6.72
CA ALA A 66 -3.97 -0.26 -5.58
C ALA A 66 -4.64 -1.55 -5.11
N THR A 67 -5.07 -2.39 -6.04
CA THR A 67 -5.70 -3.68 -5.75
C THR A 67 -4.76 -4.58 -4.99
N TRP A 68 -3.49 -4.68 -5.41
CA TRP A 68 -2.48 -5.47 -4.71
C TRP A 68 -2.18 -4.93 -3.31
N GLY A 69 -2.06 -3.61 -3.14
CA GLY A 69 -1.90 -3.01 -1.80
C GLY A 69 -3.09 -3.29 -0.87
N ILE A 70 -4.32 -3.19 -1.39
CA ILE A 70 -5.54 -3.49 -0.62
C ILE A 70 -5.59 -4.98 -0.27
N ALA A 71 -5.36 -5.85 -1.26
CA ALA A 71 -5.42 -7.29 -1.08
C ALA A 71 -4.37 -7.77 -0.09
N TYR A 72 -3.15 -7.25 -0.18
CA TYR A 72 -2.06 -7.55 0.76
C TYR A 72 -2.48 -7.19 2.18
N CYS A 73 -3.03 -5.99 2.38
CA CYS A 73 -3.50 -5.54 3.69
C CYS A 73 -4.70 -6.31 4.23
N LEU A 74 -5.65 -6.74 3.40
CA LEU A 74 -6.91 -7.34 3.87
C LEU A 74 -6.87 -8.87 3.92
N LEU A 75 -6.15 -9.52 3.00
CA LEU A 75 -6.06 -10.98 2.91
C LEU A 75 -4.82 -11.55 3.57
N GLY A 76 -3.74 -10.76 3.64
CA GLY A 76 -2.43 -11.20 4.12
C GLY A 76 -1.54 -11.82 3.03
N PRO A 77 -0.20 -11.68 3.14
CA PRO A 77 0.74 -12.17 2.14
C PRO A 77 0.68 -13.68 1.93
N SER A 78 0.56 -14.48 2.99
CA SER A 78 0.50 -15.95 2.87
C SER A 78 -0.68 -16.39 1.99
N LYS A 79 -1.88 -15.86 2.24
CA LYS A 79 -3.07 -16.21 1.45
C LYS A 79 -2.93 -15.79 -0.01
N LEU A 80 -2.33 -14.62 -0.27
CA LEU A 80 -2.09 -14.18 -1.64
C LEU A 80 -1.15 -15.12 -2.38
N LEU A 81 -0.04 -15.54 -1.75
CA LEU A 81 0.92 -16.44 -2.39
C LEU A 81 0.36 -17.86 -2.57
N ASP A 82 -0.48 -18.32 -1.64
CA ASP A 82 -1.11 -19.64 -1.72
C ASP A 82 -2.14 -19.73 -2.86
N VAL A 83 -2.94 -18.67 -3.05
CA VAL A 83 -4.03 -18.64 -4.05
C VAL A 83 -3.53 -18.15 -5.41
N TYR A 84 -2.54 -17.26 -5.42
CA TYR A 84 -2.06 -16.54 -6.59
C TYR A 84 -0.52 -16.59 -6.70
N PRO A 85 0.09 -17.79 -6.74
CA PRO A 85 1.55 -17.96 -6.72
C PRO A 85 2.25 -17.32 -7.93
N GLU A 86 1.57 -17.21 -9.07
CA GLU A 86 2.06 -16.54 -10.28
C GLU A 86 2.26 -15.03 -10.10
N PHE A 87 1.72 -14.45 -9.03
CA PHE A 87 1.87 -13.04 -8.68
C PHE A 87 2.81 -12.82 -7.50
N LYS A 88 3.72 -13.78 -7.26
CA LYS A 88 4.76 -13.66 -6.23
C LYS A 88 5.53 -12.35 -6.33
N ASP A 89 6.03 -11.99 -7.52
CA ASP A 89 6.80 -10.76 -7.74
C ASP A 89 6.03 -9.50 -7.30
N ARG A 90 4.70 -9.47 -7.51
CA ARG A 90 3.85 -8.35 -7.08
C ARG A 90 3.62 -8.31 -5.58
N THR A 91 3.53 -9.49 -4.97
CA THR A 91 3.42 -9.61 -3.52
C THR A 91 4.71 -9.13 -2.86
N GLU A 92 5.86 -9.51 -3.42
CA GLU A 92 7.18 -9.03 -2.97
C GLU A 92 7.38 -7.53 -3.19
N GLU A 93 6.95 -6.99 -4.35
CA GLU A 93 6.93 -5.54 -4.60
C GLU A 93 6.10 -4.79 -3.55
N THR A 94 4.90 -5.31 -3.25
CA THR A 94 4.00 -4.71 -2.25
C THR A 94 4.61 -4.75 -0.85
N GLU A 95 5.26 -5.86 -0.50
CA GLU A 95 5.97 -6.00 0.77
C GLU A 95 7.17 -5.06 0.88
N MET A 96 7.96 -4.91 -0.19
CA MET A 96 9.06 -3.96 -0.25
C MET A 96 8.57 -2.52 0.01
N GLU A 97 7.47 -2.12 -0.61
CA GLU A 97 6.87 -0.80 -0.37
C GLU A 97 6.39 -0.62 1.08
N LEU A 98 5.90 -1.69 1.71
CA LEU A 98 5.51 -1.67 3.12
C LEU A 98 6.75 -1.48 4.02
N LEU A 99 7.84 -2.19 3.73
CA LEU A 99 9.10 -2.05 4.47
C LEU A 99 9.69 -0.65 4.31
N LEU A 100 9.67 -0.09 3.10
CA LEU A 100 10.09 1.30 2.84
C LEU A 100 9.24 2.29 3.64
N PHE A 101 7.92 2.11 3.64
CA PHE A 101 6.99 2.93 4.42
C PHE A 101 7.28 2.88 5.92
N GLN A 102 7.50 1.68 6.49
CA GLN A 102 7.87 1.50 7.90
C GLN A 102 9.25 2.08 8.23
N GLY A 103 10.19 2.05 7.28
CA GLY A 103 11.52 2.66 7.41
C GLY A 103 11.53 4.19 7.33
N GLY A 104 10.37 4.84 7.19
CA GLY A 104 10.25 6.30 7.08
C GLY A 104 10.44 6.85 5.66
N ASN A 105 10.63 5.99 4.66
CA ASN A 105 10.73 6.39 3.26
C ASN A 105 9.33 6.56 2.64
N SER A 106 8.66 7.65 3.03
CA SER A 106 7.34 8.00 2.51
C SER A 106 7.45 8.79 1.20
N SER A 107 6.84 8.27 0.13
CA SER A 107 6.59 8.98 -1.12
C SER A 107 5.11 9.31 -1.23
N GLU A 108 4.77 10.61 -1.20
CA GLU A 108 3.37 11.07 -1.27
C GLU A 108 2.64 10.61 -2.55
N ASN A 109 3.38 10.30 -3.62
CA ASN A 109 2.83 9.83 -4.88
C ASN A 109 2.88 8.30 -5.04
N ASN A 110 3.10 7.53 -3.98
CA ASN A 110 3.05 6.07 -4.02
C ASN A 110 1.67 5.56 -3.55
N ILE A 111 1.00 4.80 -4.40
CA ILE A 111 -0.35 4.29 -4.12
C ILE A 111 -0.37 3.25 -3.00
N TYR A 112 0.62 2.36 -2.94
CA TYR A 112 0.74 1.35 -1.88
C TYR A 112 0.83 2.02 -0.51
N GLN A 113 1.69 3.03 -0.37
CA GLN A 113 1.93 3.71 0.90
C GLN A 113 0.70 4.49 1.39
N GLN A 114 -0.07 5.10 0.48
CA GLN A 114 -1.35 5.74 0.83
C GLN A 114 -2.36 4.71 1.34
N ILE A 115 -2.42 3.53 0.72
CA ILE A 115 -3.27 2.42 1.15
C ILE A 115 -2.83 1.88 2.52
N PHE A 116 -1.52 1.71 2.74
CA PHE A 116 -0.98 1.27 4.02
C PHE A 116 -1.29 2.25 5.15
N ARG A 117 -1.10 3.55 4.91
CA ARG A 117 -1.46 4.61 5.86
C ARG A 117 -2.93 4.53 6.28
N LEU A 118 -3.81 4.18 5.35
CA LEU A 118 -5.23 4.00 5.64
C LEU A 118 -5.51 2.67 6.35
N LEU A 119 -5.05 1.54 5.82
CA LEU A 119 -5.48 0.21 6.26
C LEU A 119 -4.81 -0.27 7.53
N LEU A 120 -3.52 0.01 7.75
CA LEU A 120 -2.76 -0.51 8.90
C LEU A 120 -3.36 -0.10 10.25
N VAL A 121 -3.96 1.08 10.32
CA VAL A 121 -4.59 1.62 11.54
C VAL A 121 -6.00 1.09 11.76
N THR A 122 -6.55 0.33 10.82
CA THR A 122 -7.92 -0.19 10.90
C THR A 122 -7.96 -1.59 11.49
N PRO A 123 -9.09 -2.00 12.09
CA PRO A 123 -9.26 -3.39 12.54
C PRO A 123 -9.31 -4.39 11.37
N TYR A 124 -9.57 -3.92 10.14
CA TYR A 124 -9.74 -4.77 8.96
C TYR A 124 -8.42 -5.26 8.35
N CYS A 125 -7.29 -4.62 8.67
CA CYS A 125 -6.01 -5.09 8.18
C CYS A 125 -5.61 -6.41 8.85
N HIS A 126 -5.19 -7.36 8.01
CA HIS A 126 -4.84 -8.71 8.35
C HIS A 126 -3.75 -8.76 9.44
N PRO A 127 -3.88 -9.61 10.47
CA PRO A 127 -2.94 -9.68 11.58
C PRO A 127 -1.49 -9.98 11.16
N GLU A 128 -1.31 -10.75 10.08
CA GLU A 128 0.01 -11.07 9.53
C GLU A 128 0.78 -9.80 9.12
N VAL A 129 0.11 -8.87 8.43
CA VAL A 129 0.70 -7.60 7.98
C VAL A 129 1.05 -6.72 9.17
N LYS A 130 0.17 -6.68 10.19
CA LYS A 130 0.44 -5.94 11.43
C LYS A 130 1.65 -6.50 12.17
N THR A 131 1.73 -7.83 12.27
CA THR A 131 2.87 -8.53 12.89
C THR A 131 4.17 -8.23 12.15
N LEU A 132 4.14 -8.25 10.82
CA LEU A 132 5.29 -7.88 9.99
C LEU A 132 5.74 -6.45 10.29
N CYS A 133 4.82 -5.49 10.35
CA CYS A 133 5.15 -4.11 10.70
C CYS A 133 5.78 -3.97 12.09
N GLU A 134 5.24 -4.69 13.09
CA GLU A 134 5.78 -4.70 14.46
C GLU A 134 7.20 -5.28 14.50
N GLN A 135 7.44 -6.39 13.79
CA GLN A 135 8.76 -7.02 13.69
C GLN A 135 9.77 -6.08 13.02
N THR A 136 9.40 -5.47 11.90
CA THR A 136 10.27 -4.50 11.19
C THR A 136 10.60 -3.30 12.08
N ARG A 137 9.61 -2.76 12.80
CA ARG A 137 9.83 -1.67 13.75
C ARG A 137 10.79 -2.07 14.88
N LEU A 138 10.63 -3.27 15.44
CA LEU A 138 11.53 -3.78 16.49
C LEU A 138 12.96 -4.02 15.98
N ALA A 139 13.11 -4.50 14.74
CA ALA A 139 14.41 -4.67 14.10
C ALA A 139 15.12 -3.31 13.89
N SER A 140 14.38 -2.28 13.45
CA SER A 140 14.89 -0.92 13.32
C SER A 140 15.38 -0.36 14.67
N VAL A 141 14.61 -0.53 15.74
CA VAL A 141 15.02 -0.08 17.09
C VAL A 141 16.27 -0.82 17.60
N LYS A 142 16.40 -2.12 17.33
CA LYS A 142 17.59 -2.91 17.71
C LYS A 142 18.84 -2.53 16.92
N SER A 143 18.70 -1.93 15.74
CA SER A 143 19.82 -1.48 14.92
C SER A 143 20.47 -0.17 15.37
N ILE A 144 20.09 0.37 16.53
CA ILE A 144 20.78 1.46 17.23
C ILE A 144 21.56 0.91 18.45
N PRO A 145 22.67 0.17 18.29
CA PRO A 145 23.69 0.14 19.32
C PRO A 145 24.52 1.42 19.19
N GLY A 146 24.47 2.26 20.22
CA GLY A 146 25.29 3.46 20.32
C GLY A 146 26.76 3.13 20.10
N VAL A 147 27.33 3.65 19.01
CA VAL A 147 28.77 3.82 18.84
C VAL A 147 29.06 5.29 19.07
N PHE A 148 29.26 5.65 20.34
CA PHE A 148 30.18 6.72 20.76
C PHE A 148 30.53 6.48 22.23
N ASP A 149 31.49 5.59 22.46
CA ASP A 149 32.44 5.76 23.56
C ASP A 149 33.85 5.62 22.97
N ASN A 150 34.22 6.64 22.20
CA ASN A 150 35.61 6.90 21.85
C ASN A 150 36.20 7.75 22.98
N SER A 151 36.87 7.09 23.92
CA SER A 151 37.87 7.70 24.79
C SER A 151 39.12 6.83 24.74
N LEU A 152 39.93 7.10 23.70
CA LEU A 152 41.35 6.77 23.62
C LEU A 152 42.09 7.11 24.91
N MET A 153 43.05 6.22 25.27
CA MET A 153 44.37 6.54 25.81
C MET A 153 44.44 7.44 27.05
N SER A 154 44.74 6.82 28.19
CA SER A 154 45.67 7.44 29.16
C SER A 154 46.87 6.50 29.34
N LEU A 155 47.94 6.79 28.60
CA LEU A 155 49.30 6.45 28.97
C LEU A 155 49.59 7.06 30.35
N HIS A 156 49.97 6.23 31.31
CA HIS A 156 50.92 6.59 32.36
C HIS A 156 51.60 5.36 32.93
#